data_AF-A0A4R5FIH8-F1
#
_entry.id   AF-A0A4R5FIH8-F1
#
_cell.length_a   1.000
_cell.length_b   1.000
_cell.length_c   1.000
_cell.angle_alpha   90.00
_cell.angle_beta   90.00
_cell.angle_gamma   90.00
#
_symmetry.space_group_name_H-M   'P 1'
#
loop_
_entity.id
_entity.type
_entity.pdbx_description
1 polymer ?
#
loop_
_entity_poly.entity_id
_entity_poly.type
_entity_poly.pdbx_seq_one_letter_code
_entity_poly.pdbx_strand_id
1 'polypeptide(L)'
;MAGEVAARGEQGSGQREALRARLLDRVTEVRRRAARLRRERSPGEDAYRLESMAGATFVLAEALHDDPMTAAEAATAAAVNLSLSRADELRMRVLHNAVRHIAYDLRHPA
;
A
#
# COMPACT_ATOMS: atom_id res chain seq x y z
N MET A 1 18.91 -21.10 2.00
CA MET A 1 18.84 -19.61 1.96
C MET A 1 18.56 -19.07 0.57
N ALA A 2 19.38 -19.32 -0.47
CA ALA A 2 19.13 -18.75 -1.81
C ALA A 2 17.77 -19.14 -2.45
N GLY A 3 17.31 -20.39 -2.24
CA GLY A 3 16.00 -20.85 -2.75
C GLY A 3 14.78 -20.21 -2.08
N GLU A 4 14.93 -19.72 -0.85
CA GLU A 4 13.85 -19.08 -0.09
C GLU A 4 13.67 -17.61 -0.49
N VAL A 5 14.76 -16.93 -0.83
CA VAL A 5 14.78 -15.53 -1.32
C VAL A 5 14.14 -15.42 -2.70
N ALA A 6 14.43 -16.37 -3.60
CA ALA A 6 13.85 -16.41 -4.94
C ALA A 6 12.35 -16.77 -4.94
N ALA A 7 11.91 -17.68 -4.05
CA ALA A 7 10.49 -18.02 -3.89
C ALA A 7 9.63 -16.83 -3.40
N ARG A 8 10.28 -15.85 -2.76
CA ARG A 8 9.69 -14.58 -2.30
C ARG A 8 9.83 -13.45 -3.33
N GLY A 9 10.43 -13.69 -4.50
CA GLY A 9 10.61 -12.68 -5.55
C GLY A 9 11.64 -11.59 -5.21
N GLU A 10 12.51 -11.81 -4.23
CA GLU A 10 13.57 -10.87 -3.86
C GLU A 10 14.86 -11.17 -4.64
N GLN A 11 15.64 -10.14 -4.98
CA GLN A 11 16.97 -10.34 -5.59
C GLN A 11 18.07 -10.54 -4.51
N GLY A 12 17.73 -10.38 -3.23
CA GLY A 12 18.63 -10.53 -2.09
C GLY A 12 17.87 -10.40 -0.77
N SER A 13 18.42 -10.98 0.29
CA SER A 13 17.79 -10.98 1.63
C SER A 13 17.50 -9.56 2.12
N GLY A 14 16.25 -9.30 2.53
CA GLY A 14 15.85 -8.03 3.13
C GLY A 14 15.64 -6.89 2.13
N GLN A 15 15.71 -7.15 0.83
CA GLN A 15 15.49 -6.11 -0.18
C GLN A 15 14.06 -5.56 -0.15
N ARG A 16 13.09 -6.43 0.13
CA ARG A 16 11.68 -6.05 0.25
C ARG A 16 11.47 -5.09 1.42
N GLU A 17 11.94 -5.44 2.60
CA GLU A 17 11.87 -4.61 3.79
C GLU A 17 12.58 -3.26 3.57
N ALA A 18 13.78 -3.29 2.97
CA ALA A 18 14.52 -2.07 2.64
C ALA A 18 13.77 -1.20 1.63
N LEU A 19 13.12 -1.79 0.60
CA LEU A 19 12.30 -1.05 -0.34
C LEU A 19 11.06 -0.46 0.32
N ARG A 20 10.38 -1.24 1.17
CA ARG A 20 9.23 -0.79 1.96
C ARG A 20 9.60 0.42 2.83
N ALA A 21 10.71 0.34 3.56
CA ALA A 21 11.20 1.45 4.38
C ALA A 21 11.46 2.72 3.54
N ARG A 22 12.15 2.60 2.40
CA ARG A 22 12.38 3.73 1.48
C ARG A 22 11.09 4.35 0.95
N LEU A 23 10.08 3.53 0.64
CA LEU A 23 8.77 4.02 0.19
C LEU A 23 8.04 4.76 1.32
N LEU A 24 8.08 4.28 2.56
CA LEU A 24 7.49 4.95 3.72
C LEU A 24 8.17 6.29 4.03
N ASP A 25 9.49 6.36 3.92
CA ASP A 25 10.24 7.61 4.02
C ASP A 25 9.79 8.61 2.95
N ARG A 26 9.65 8.13 1.70
CA ARG A 26 9.18 8.94 0.59
C ARG A 26 7.75 9.45 0.78
N VAL A 27 6.85 8.61 1.29
CA VAL A 27 5.47 9.02 1.65
C VAL A 27 5.51 10.16 2.66
N THR A 28 6.33 10.02 3.70
CA THR A 28 6.49 11.03 4.76
C THR A 28 7.00 12.35 4.19
N GLU A 29 8.01 12.31 3.32
CA GLU A 29 8.57 13.48 2.66
C GLU A 29 7.53 14.20 1.79
N VAL A 30 6.81 13.45 0.96
CA VAL A 30 5.80 13.99 0.04
C VAL A 30 4.63 14.59 0.81
N ARG A 31 4.13 13.93 1.86
CA ARG A 31 3.07 14.48 2.73
C ARG A 31 3.51 15.77 3.41
N ARG A 32 4.74 15.84 3.91
CA ARG A 32 5.32 17.09 4.47
C ARG A 32 5.37 18.19 3.42
N ARG A 33 5.73 17.87 2.17
CA ARG A 33 5.73 18.84 1.07
C ARG A 33 4.32 19.32 0.72
N ALA A 34 3.35 18.43 0.61
CA ALA A 34 1.95 18.77 0.37
C ALA A 34 1.38 19.65 1.49
N ALA A 35 1.67 19.31 2.75
CA ALA A 35 1.26 20.11 3.91
C ALA A 35 1.88 21.52 3.93
N ARG A 36 3.11 21.69 3.44
CA ARG A 36 3.72 23.02 3.26
C ARG A 36 2.99 23.84 2.20
N LEU A 37 2.78 23.27 1.02
CA LEU A 37 2.03 23.93 -0.07
C LEU A 37 0.61 24.30 0.36
N ARG A 38 -0.03 23.46 1.19
CA ARG A 38 -1.37 23.76 1.72
C ARG A 38 -1.45 25.04 2.56
N ARG A 39 -0.34 25.47 3.16
CA ARG A 39 -0.26 26.68 3.98
C ARG A 39 0.01 27.93 3.14
N GLU A 40 0.30 27.77 1.85
CA GLU A 40 0.49 28.87 0.91
C GLU A 40 -0.89 29.40 0.47
N ARG A 41 -0.95 30.68 0.06
CA ARG A 41 -2.22 31.40 -0.22
C ARG A 41 -3.10 30.74 -1.30
N SER A 42 -2.57 29.83 -2.10
CA SER A 42 -3.32 29.00 -3.03
C SER A 42 -2.76 27.57 -2.97
N PRO A 43 -3.36 26.66 -2.20
CA PRO A 43 -2.86 25.30 -2.02
C PRO A 43 -2.85 24.48 -3.32
N GLY A 44 -3.52 24.98 -4.37
CA GLY A 44 -3.37 24.54 -5.76
C GLY A 44 -3.73 23.08 -6.04
N GLU A 45 -3.73 22.74 -7.32
CA GLU A 45 -3.83 21.37 -7.81
C GLU A 45 -2.61 20.53 -7.39
N ASP A 46 -1.47 21.18 -7.14
CA ASP A 46 -0.19 20.53 -6.83
C ASP A 46 -0.17 19.86 -5.45
N ALA A 47 -0.77 20.46 -4.41
CA ALA A 47 -0.85 19.79 -3.11
C ALA A 47 -1.75 18.54 -3.19
N TYR A 48 -2.82 18.58 -3.98
CA TYR A 48 -3.69 17.44 -4.21
C TYR A 48 -3.00 16.32 -5.00
N ARG A 49 -2.23 16.68 -6.05
CA ARG A 49 -1.41 15.73 -6.81
C ARG A 49 -0.38 15.03 -5.91
N LEU A 50 0.32 15.78 -5.05
CA LEU A 50 1.28 15.20 -4.11
C LEU A 50 0.63 14.25 -3.11
N GLU A 51 -0.56 14.57 -2.61
CA GLU A 51 -1.31 13.69 -1.70
C GLU A 51 -1.78 12.41 -2.39
N SER A 52 -2.22 12.52 -3.65
CA SER A 52 -2.57 11.36 -4.47
C SER A 52 -1.35 10.46 -4.70
N MET A 53 -0.19 11.05 -5.00
CA MET A 53 1.08 10.32 -5.14
C MET A 53 1.51 9.66 -3.82
N ALA A 54 1.37 10.35 -2.69
CA ALA A 54 1.68 9.80 -1.38
C ALA A 54 0.76 8.62 -1.03
N GLY A 55 -0.53 8.73 -1.35
CA GLY A 55 -1.49 7.64 -1.21
C GLY A 55 -1.08 6.41 -2.03
N ALA A 56 -0.75 6.60 -3.31
CA ALA A 56 -0.35 5.50 -4.19
C ALA A 56 0.95 4.84 -3.73
N THR A 57 1.92 5.65 -3.31
CA THR A 57 3.21 5.16 -2.79
C THR A 57 3.02 4.40 -1.48
N PHE A 58 2.08 4.82 -0.64
CA PHE A 58 1.74 4.13 0.61
C PHE A 58 1.11 2.75 0.34
N VAL A 59 0.21 2.65 -0.64
CA VAL A 59 -0.36 1.35 -1.07
C VAL A 59 0.74 0.40 -1.52
N LEU A 60 1.70 0.89 -2.32
CA LEU A 60 2.85 0.08 -2.74
C LEU A 60 3.72 -0.36 -1.56
N ALA A 61 3.92 0.49 -0.55
CA ALA A 61 4.65 0.11 0.65
C ALA A 61 3.93 -0.97 1.47
N GLU A 62 2.61 -0.88 1.61
CA GLU A 62 1.81 -1.89 2.30
C GLU A 62 1.72 -3.21 1.52
N ALA A 63 1.80 -3.18 0.19
CA ALA A 63 1.88 -4.40 -0.63
C ALA A 63 3.19 -5.19 -0.47
N LEU A 64 4.19 -4.63 0.22
CA LEU A 64 5.51 -5.24 0.44
C LEU A 64 5.66 -5.90 1.81
N HIS A 65 4.58 -6.22 2.52
CA HIS A 65 4.69 -7.10 3.70
C HIS A 65 5.17 -8.50 3.32
N ASP A 66 5.81 -9.18 4.27
CA ASP A 66 6.37 -10.52 4.05
C ASP A 66 5.28 -11.56 3.81
N ASP A 67 4.22 -11.48 4.62
CA ASP A 67 3.06 -12.34 4.53
C ASP A 67 2.07 -11.83 3.45
N PRO A 68 1.72 -12.65 2.43
CA PRO A 68 0.85 -12.25 1.34
C PRO A 68 -0.55 -11.80 1.80
N MET A 69 -1.08 -12.42 2.84
CA MET A 69 -2.39 -12.07 3.39
C MET A 69 -2.37 -10.68 4.03
N THR A 70 -1.36 -10.43 4.86
CA THR A 70 -1.10 -9.12 5.48
C THR A 70 -0.88 -8.05 4.41
N ALA A 71 -0.10 -8.34 3.37
CA ALA A 71 0.14 -7.43 2.26
C ALA A 71 -1.16 -7.06 1.53
N ALA A 72 -2.01 -8.05 1.22
CA ALA A 72 -3.29 -7.82 0.54
C ALA A 72 -4.27 -7.00 1.40
N GLU A 73 -4.39 -7.33 2.68
CA GLU A 73 -5.27 -6.60 3.61
C GLU A 73 -4.81 -5.15 3.80
N ALA A 74 -3.52 -4.95 4.07
CA ALA A 74 -2.95 -3.63 4.32
C ALA A 74 -2.99 -2.73 3.08
N ALA A 75 -2.61 -3.25 1.91
CA ALA A 75 -2.69 -2.51 0.65
C ALA A 75 -4.12 -2.11 0.30
N THR A 76 -5.09 -3.01 0.54
CA THR A 76 -6.50 -2.71 0.30
C THR A 76 -7.03 -1.64 1.25
N ALA A 77 -6.70 -1.72 2.54
CA ALA A 77 -7.06 -0.70 3.52
C ALA A 77 -6.43 0.66 3.18
N ALA A 78 -5.17 0.68 2.77
CA ALA A 78 -4.46 1.89 2.34
C ALA A 78 -5.11 2.53 1.11
N ALA A 79 -5.52 1.72 0.14
CA ALA A 79 -6.05 2.18 -1.14
C ALA A 79 -7.44 2.83 -1.02
N VAL A 80 -8.18 2.65 0.08
CA VAL A 80 -9.40 3.42 0.37
C VAL A 80 -9.12 4.94 0.46
N ASN A 81 -7.87 5.33 0.76
CA ASN A 81 -7.47 6.74 0.82
C ASN A 81 -7.06 7.30 -0.56
N LEU A 82 -7.01 6.46 -1.59
CA LEU A 82 -6.89 6.95 -2.97
C LEU A 82 -8.25 7.48 -3.38
N SER A 83 -8.29 8.60 -4.12
CA SER A 83 -9.51 9.11 -4.76
C SER A 83 -9.92 8.20 -5.92
N LEU A 84 -10.21 6.95 -5.61
CA LEU A 84 -10.63 5.93 -6.55
C LEU A 84 -12.05 6.25 -7.03
N SER A 85 -12.39 5.72 -8.20
CA SER A 85 -13.79 5.70 -8.57
C SER A 85 -14.57 4.88 -7.54
N ARG A 86 -15.83 5.26 -7.27
CA ARG A 86 -16.71 4.49 -6.38
C ARG A 86 -16.83 3.01 -6.79
N ALA A 87 -16.71 2.71 -8.09
CA ALA A 87 -16.69 1.35 -8.59
C ALA A 87 -15.43 0.58 -8.17
N ASP A 88 -14.26 1.23 -8.19
CA ASP A 88 -12.99 0.62 -7.77
C ASP A 88 -12.91 0.42 -6.26
N GLU A 89 -13.45 1.36 -5.47
CA GLU A 89 -13.62 1.18 -4.02
C GLU A 89 -14.47 -0.05 -3.69
N LEU A 90 -15.59 -0.24 -4.40
CA LEU A 90 -16.47 -1.40 -4.22
C LEU A 90 -15.78 -2.70 -4.65
N ARG A 91 -15.07 -2.72 -5.78
CA ARG A 91 -14.29 -3.87 -6.24
C ARG A 91 -13.25 -4.27 -5.20
N MET A 92 -12.53 -3.29 -4.65
CA MET A 92 -11.53 -3.55 -3.61
C MET A 92 -12.16 -4.07 -2.31
N ARG A 93 -13.30 -3.53 -1.87
CA ARG A 93 -14.01 -4.07 -0.69
C ARG A 93 -14.45 -5.51 -0.89
N VAL A 94 -14.96 -5.86 -2.07
CA VAL A 94 -15.33 -7.23 -2.42
C VAL A 94 -14.11 -8.14 -2.37
N LEU A 95 -13.00 -7.74 -3.01
CA LEU A 95 -11.75 -8.50 -2.98
C LEU A 95 -11.21 -8.69 -1.56
N HIS A 96 -11.23 -7.64 -0.73
CA HIS A 96 -10.82 -7.72 0.68
C HIS A 96 -11.63 -8.77 1.45
N ASN A 97 -12.95 -8.75 1.31
CA ASN A 97 -13.83 -9.70 1.99
C ASN A 97 -13.63 -11.13 1.48
N ALA A 98 -13.45 -11.32 0.16
CA ALA A 98 -13.16 -12.63 -0.42
C ALA A 98 -11.85 -13.20 0.12
N VAL A 99 -10.78 -12.39 0.17
CA VAL A 99 -9.47 -12.76 0.73
C VAL A 99 -9.59 -13.16 2.21
N ARG A 100 -10.32 -12.38 3.01
CA ARG A 100 -10.57 -12.71 4.44
C ARG A 100 -11.32 -14.03 4.61
N HIS A 101 -12.28 -14.32 3.72
CA HIS A 101 -13.06 -15.55 3.80
C HIS A 101 -12.21 -16.77 3.42
N ILE A 102 -11.44 -16.70 2.33
CA ILE A 102 -10.50 -17.75 1.94
C ILE A 102 -9.51 -18.06 3.08
N ALA A 103 -8.95 -17.03 3.73
CA ALA A 103 -8.06 -17.24 4.85
C ALA A 103 -8.74 -17.84 6.09
N TYR A 104 -10.03 -17.58 6.29
CA TYR A 104 -10.80 -18.23 7.34
C TYR A 104 -10.97 -19.72 7.06
N ASP A 105 -11.35 -20.08 5.83
CA ASP A 105 -11.56 -21.47 5.41
C ASP A 105 -10.27 -22.29 5.49
N LEU A 106 -9.14 -21.71 5.08
CA LEU A 106 -7.83 -22.35 5.19
C LEU A 106 -7.42 -22.64 6.65
N ARG A 107 -7.91 -21.87 7.63
CA ARG A 107 -7.67 -22.11 9.06
C ARG A 107 -8.65 -23.11 9.68
N HIS A 108 -9.78 -23.37 9.01
CA HIS A 108 -10.84 -24.25 9.49
C HIS A 108 -11.27 -25.23 8.38
N PRO A 109 -10.36 -26.14 7.96
CA PRO A 109 -10.71 -27.13 6.95
C PRO A 109 -11.79 -28.07 7.49
N ALA A 110 -12.80 -28.33 6.66
CA ALA A 110 -13.90 -29.26 6.96
C ALA A 110 -13.43 -30.73 7.00
#